data_AF-A0A2J8M988-F1
#
_entry.id   AF-A0A2J8M988-F1
#
_cell.length_a   1.000
_cell.length_b   1.000
_cell.length_c   1.000
_cell.angle_alpha   90.00
_cell.angle_beta   90.00
_cell.angle_gamma   90.00
#
_symmetry.space_group_name_H-M   'P 1'
#
loop_
_entity.id
_entity.type
_entity.pdbx_description
1 polymer ?
#
loop_
_entity_poly.entity_id
_entity_poly.type
_entity_poly.pdbx_seq_one_letter_code
_entity_poly.pdbx_strand_id
1 'polypeptide(L)'
;RKTWLDSMARIHVKNGDLSEAAMCYVHVTALVAEYLTRKGMFRQGCTAFRVITPNIDEEASMMEDVGMQDVHFNEDVLMELLEQCADGLWKAERYELIADIYKLIIPIYEKRRDFERLAHLYDTLHRAYSKVTEVMHSGRRLLGTYFRVAFFGQGFFEDEDGKEYIYKEPKLTPLSEISQRLLKLYSDKFGSENVKMIQDSGK
;
A
#
# COMPACT_ATOMS: atom_id res chain seq x y z
N ARG A 1 -5.43 7.65 -13.06
CA ARG A 1 -4.80 7.28 -11.76
C ARG A 1 -5.42 6.03 -11.13
N LYS A 2 -6.70 6.02 -10.75
CA LYS A 2 -7.39 4.84 -10.15
C LYS A 2 -7.12 3.50 -10.87
N THR A 3 -7.33 3.43 -12.19
CA THR A 3 -7.12 2.21 -12.98
C THR A 3 -5.70 1.63 -12.86
N TRP A 4 -4.70 2.50 -12.76
CA TRP A 4 -3.31 2.08 -12.59
C TRP A 4 -3.08 1.50 -11.19
N LEU A 5 -3.57 2.18 -10.14
CA LEU A 5 -3.49 1.69 -8.75
C LEU A 5 -4.24 0.35 -8.57
N ASP A 6 -5.42 0.19 -9.18
CA ASP A 6 -6.17 -1.08 -9.16
C ASP A 6 -5.41 -2.21 -9.89
N SER A 7 -4.68 -1.88 -10.95
CA SER A 7 -3.80 -2.84 -11.63
C SER A 7 -2.63 -3.24 -10.76
N MET A 8 -1.97 -2.27 -10.13
CA MET A 8 -0.85 -2.51 -9.20
C MET A 8 -1.28 -3.35 -8.00
N ALA A 9 -2.43 -3.04 -7.39
CA ALA A 9 -2.98 -3.82 -6.29
C ALA A 9 -3.15 -5.30 -6.65
N ARG A 10 -3.68 -5.60 -7.86
CA ARG A 10 -3.84 -6.98 -8.34
C ARG A 10 -2.51 -7.70 -8.52
N ILE A 11 -1.48 -7.00 -9.01
CA ILE A 11 -0.13 -7.56 -9.14
C ILE A 11 0.46 -7.85 -7.76
N HIS A 12 0.36 -6.90 -6.82
CA HIS A 12 0.84 -7.08 -5.45
C HIS A 12 0.14 -8.24 -4.72
N VAL A 13 -1.18 -8.36 -4.85
CA VAL A 13 -1.92 -9.51 -4.31
C VAL A 13 -1.41 -10.83 -4.89
N LYS A 14 -1.19 -10.88 -6.22
CA LYS A 14 -0.65 -12.09 -6.88
C LYS A 14 0.74 -12.46 -6.38
N ASN A 15 1.57 -11.46 -6.06
CA ASN A 15 2.93 -11.66 -5.56
C ASN A 15 2.98 -11.93 -4.04
N GLY A 16 1.89 -11.69 -3.30
CA GLY A 16 1.87 -11.79 -1.84
C GLY A 16 2.33 -10.51 -1.13
N ASP A 17 2.51 -9.42 -1.85
CA ASP A 17 2.91 -8.10 -1.34
C ASP A 17 1.69 -7.34 -0.77
N LEU A 18 1.09 -7.90 0.26
CA LEU A 18 -0.23 -7.45 0.74
C LEU A 18 -0.21 -6.04 1.34
N SER A 19 0.94 -5.60 1.88
CA SER A 19 1.09 -4.22 2.36
C SER A 19 1.00 -3.21 1.22
N GLU A 20 1.65 -3.50 0.11
CA GLU A 20 1.70 -2.66 -1.08
C GLU A 20 0.32 -2.64 -1.77
N ALA A 21 -0.38 -3.78 -1.80
CA ALA A 21 -1.78 -3.84 -2.22
C ALA A 21 -2.70 -2.98 -1.34
N ALA A 22 -2.55 -3.06 -0.01
CA ALA A 22 -3.33 -2.25 0.92
C ALA A 22 -3.07 -0.75 0.72
N MET A 23 -1.82 -0.34 0.47
CA MET A 23 -1.50 1.05 0.14
C MET A 23 -2.14 1.49 -1.18
N CYS A 24 -2.20 0.64 -2.19
CA CYS A 24 -2.93 0.96 -3.43
C CYS A 24 -4.41 1.26 -3.14
N TYR A 25 -5.07 0.47 -2.29
CA TYR A 25 -6.46 0.73 -1.89
C TYR A 25 -6.59 2.04 -1.11
N VAL A 26 -5.68 2.33 -0.18
CA VAL A 26 -5.66 3.59 0.58
C VAL A 26 -5.54 4.79 -0.36
N HIS A 27 -4.65 4.73 -1.35
CA HIS A 27 -4.47 5.79 -2.34
C HIS A 27 -5.72 5.98 -3.22
N VAL A 28 -6.32 4.89 -3.71
CA VAL A 28 -7.58 4.95 -4.48
C VAL A 28 -8.70 5.56 -3.63
N THR A 29 -8.81 5.15 -2.37
CA THR A 29 -9.85 5.63 -1.44
C THR A 29 -9.69 7.11 -1.14
N ALA A 30 -8.46 7.57 -0.89
CA ALA A 30 -8.18 8.98 -0.67
C ALA A 30 -8.48 9.84 -1.91
N LEU A 31 -8.14 9.37 -3.10
CA LEU A 31 -8.49 10.04 -4.36
C LEU A 31 -10.01 10.22 -4.51
N VAL A 32 -10.79 9.19 -4.19
CA VAL A 32 -12.26 9.24 -4.22
C VAL A 32 -12.83 10.12 -3.10
N ALA A 33 -12.25 10.06 -1.90
CA ALA A 33 -12.66 10.89 -0.77
C ALA A 33 -12.43 12.39 -1.02
N GLU A 34 -11.26 12.74 -1.57
CA GLU A 34 -10.95 14.09 -2.04
C GLU A 34 -11.94 14.51 -3.13
N TYR A 35 -12.29 13.59 -4.04
CA TYR A 35 -13.26 13.90 -5.08
C TYR A 35 -14.62 14.31 -4.51
N LEU A 36 -15.15 13.48 -3.61
CA LEU A 36 -16.44 13.72 -2.97
C LEU A 36 -16.41 14.94 -2.06
N THR A 37 -15.27 15.25 -1.44
CA THR A 37 -15.09 16.44 -0.60
C THR A 37 -15.20 17.71 -1.43
N ARG A 38 -14.55 17.79 -2.60
CA ARG A 38 -14.67 18.96 -3.51
C ARG A 38 -16.08 19.13 -4.09
N LYS A 39 -16.85 18.05 -4.20
CA LYS A 39 -18.28 18.08 -4.58
C LYS A 39 -19.23 18.38 -3.41
N GLY A 40 -18.73 18.53 -2.18
CA GLY A 40 -19.53 18.76 -0.98
C GLY A 40 -20.32 17.54 -0.50
N MET A 41 -19.99 16.34 -1.00
CA MET A 41 -20.67 15.07 -0.68
C MET A 41 -20.01 14.32 0.48
N PHE A 42 -18.75 14.62 0.80
CA PHE A 42 -18.02 14.04 1.91
C PHE A 42 -17.26 15.11 2.70
N ARG A 43 -16.94 14.85 3.97
CA ARG A 43 -16.37 15.88 4.87
C ARG A 43 -14.85 15.95 4.87
N GLN A 44 -14.16 14.88 4.49
CA GLN A 44 -12.72 14.74 4.65
C GLN A 44 -12.07 14.17 3.39
N GLY A 45 -11.07 14.87 2.84
CA GLY A 45 -10.37 14.47 1.62
C GLY A 45 -9.09 13.68 1.88
N CYS A 46 -8.07 13.87 1.04
CA CYS A 46 -6.80 13.15 1.11
C CYS A 46 -6.12 13.24 2.48
N THR A 47 -6.21 14.39 3.15
CA THR A 47 -5.52 14.65 4.43
C THR A 47 -5.94 13.71 5.56
N ALA A 48 -7.15 13.14 5.51
CA ALA A 48 -7.60 12.17 6.49
C ALA A 48 -6.81 10.85 6.44
N PHE A 49 -6.24 10.50 5.29
CA PHE A 49 -5.46 9.28 5.10
C PHE A 49 -3.97 9.48 5.40
N ARG A 50 -3.53 10.73 5.66
CA ARG A 50 -2.12 11.07 5.91
C ARG A 50 -1.54 10.39 7.16
N VAL A 51 -2.39 10.09 8.14
CA VAL A 51 -2.01 9.32 9.35
C VAL A 51 -1.71 7.86 9.04
N ILE A 52 -2.25 7.32 7.95
CA ILE A 52 -1.99 5.95 7.46
C ILE A 52 -0.72 5.95 6.62
N THR A 53 -0.59 6.92 5.70
CA THR A 53 0.61 7.09 4.89
C THR A 53 0.81 8.55 4.48
N PRO A 54 2.02 9.13 4.66
CA PRO A 54 2.31 10.48 4.18
C PRO A 54 2.37 10.57 2.65
N ASN A 55 2.54 9.45 1.95
CA ASN A 55 2.64 9.43 0.48
C ASN A 55 1.32 9.82 -0.21
N ILE A 56 0.24 10.01 0.54
CA ILE A 56 -1.03 10.48 0.02
C ILE A 56 -0.96 11.89 -0.56
N ASP A 57 0.06 12.66 -0.18
CA ASP A 57 0.31 13.99 -0.71
C ASP A 57 0.51 13.95 -2.25
N GLU A 58 0.94 12.82 -2.83
CA GLU A 58 1.01 12.61 -4.29
C GLU A 58 -0.35 12.59 -4.98
N GLU A 59 -1.40 12.10 -4.33
CA GLU A 59 -2.75 12.06 -4.93
C GLU A 59 -3.39 13.45 -4.91
N ALA A 60 -3.09 14.24 -3.88
CA ALA A 60 -3.57 15.62 -3.79
C ALA A 60 -3.01 16.50 -4.91
N SER A 61 -1.70 16.42 -5.18
CA SER A 61 -1.06 17.19 -6.26
C SER A 61 -1.58 16.80 -7.64
N MET A 62 -1.76 15.49 -7.90
CA MET A 62 -2.30 15.02 -9.19
C MET A 62 -3.73 15.51 -9.48
N MET A 63 -4.57 15.69 -8.46
CA MET A 63 -5.93 16.21 -8.65
C MET A 63 -5.99 17.72 -8.94
N GLU A 64 -4.95 18.47 -8.60
CA GLU A 64 -4.84 19.88 -8.94
C GLU A 64 -4.46 20.06 -10.42
N ASP A 65 -3.56 19.22 -10.94
CA ASP A 65 -3.02 19.35 -12.29
C ASP A 65 -3.97 18.86 -13.40
N VAL A 66 -4.74 17.78 -13.15
CA VAL A 66 -5.49 17.08 -14.23
C VAL A 66 -6.96 17.52 -14.32
N GLY A 67 -7.48 18.20 -13.30
CA GLY A 67 -8.90 18.51 -13.20
C GLY A 67 -9.77 17.25 -13.01
N MET A 68 -10.99 17.45 -12.52
CA MET A 68 -11.93 16.35 -12.31
C MET A 68 -12.69 16.04 -13.61
N GLN A 69 -12.35 14.94 -14.27
CA GLN A 69 -13.26 14.36 -15.24
C GLN A 69 -14.53 13.86 -14.54
N ASP A 70 -15.64 13.80 -15.27
CA ASP A 70 -16.96 13.40 -14.77
C ASP A 70 -16.98 11.89 -14.44
N VAL A 71 -16.34 11.53 -13.32
CA VAL A 71 -16.31 10.17 -12.81
C VAL A 71 -17.50 9.98 -11.88
N HIS A 72 -18.27 8.91 -12.09
CA HIS A 72 -19.42 8.54 -11.28
C HIS A 72 -19.02 7.99 -9.90
N PHE A 73 -18.23 8.74 -9.13
CA PHE A 73 -17.99 8.45 -7.72
C PHE A 73 -19.15 8.96 -6.87
N ASN A 74 -19.57 8.15 -5.90
CA ASN A 74 -20.62 8.48 -4.95
C ASN A 74 -20.26 7.91 -3.56
N GLU A 75 -21.09 8.21 -2.54
CA GLU A 75 -20.85 7.79 -1.17
C GLU A 75 -20.77 6.26 -1.03
N ASP A 76 -21.57 5.50 -1.78
CA ASP A 76 -21.57 4.02 -1.73
C ASP A 76 -20.24 3.44 -2.24
N VAL A 77 -19.71 3.99 -3.33
CA VAL A 77 -18.38 3.59 -3.85
C VAL A 77 -17.28 3.89 -2.82
N LEU A 78 -17.35 5.04 -2.14
CA LEU A 78 -16.37 5.36 -1.08
C LEU A 78 -16.47 4.37 0.09
N MET A 79 -17.69 4.01 0.50
CA MET A 79 -17.91 3.03 1.57
C MET A 79 -17.34 1.66 1.23
N GLU A 80 -17.55 1.18 0.00
CA GLU A 80 -16.95 -0.08 -0.48
C GLU A 80 -15.42 -0.05 -0.45
N LEU A 81 -14.83 1.07 -0.88
CA LEU A 81 -13.38 1.27 -0.88
C LEU A 81 -12.79 1.34 0.54
N LEU A 82 -13.49 1.96 1.49
CA LEU A 82 -13.10 2.00 2.89
C LEU A 82 -13.11 0.60 3.52
N GLU A 83 -14.16 -0.20 3.26
CA GLU A 83 -14.20 -1.60 3.72
C GLU A 83 -13.09 -2.44 3.06
N GLN A 84 -12.80 -2.22 1.78
CA GLN A 84 -11.69 -2.87 1.09
C GLN A 84 -10.32 -2.48 1.70
N CYS A 85 -10.15 -1.22 2.12
CA CYS A 85 -8.95 -0.80 2.84
C CYS A 85 -8.80 -1.53 4.18
N ALA A 86 -9.89 -1.64 4.96
CA ALA A 86 -9.86 -2.32 6.24
C ALA A 86 -9.48 -3.81 6.09
N ASP A 87 -10.09 -4.52 5.15
CA ASP A 87 -9.74 -5.92 4.83
C ASP A 87 -8.31 -6.05 4.27
N GLY A 88 -7.89 -5.12 3.41
CA GLY A 88 -6.52 -5.07 2.88
C GLY A 88 -5.48 -4.90 3.99
N LEU A 89 -5.70 -3.97 4.92
CA LEU A 89 -4.83 -3.73 6.07
C LEU A 89 -4.80 -4.92 7.04
N TRP A 90 -5.94 -5.58 7.24
CA TRP A 90 -6.02 -6.83 8.00
C TRP A 90 -5.15 -7.93 7.38
N LYS A 91 -5.30 -8.17 6.08
CA LYS A 91 -4.52 -9.16 5.32
C LYS A 91 -3.02 -8.82 5.29
N ALA A 92 -2.68 -7.53 5.31
CA ALA A 92 -1.31 -7.04 5.39
C ALA A 92 -0.72 -7.07 6.81
N GLU A 93 -1.47 -7.54 7.82
CA GLU A 93 -1.08 -7.58 9.23
C GLU A 93 -0.79 -6.20 9.85
N ARG A 94 -1.33 -5.12 9.24
CA ARG A 94 -1.24 -3.72 9.69
C ARG A 94 -2.46 -3.32 10.52
N TYR A 95 -2.72 -4.10 11.56
CA TYR A 95 -3.93 -4.03 12.36
C TYR A 95 -4.17 -2.65 13.00
N GLU A 96 -3.10 -1.96 13.38
CA GLU A 96 -3.12 -0.66 14.04
C GLU A 96 -3.80 0.42 13.18
N LEU A 97 -3.72 0.30 11.85
CA LEU A 97 -4.20 1.31 10.90
C LEU A 97 -5.69 1.15 10.56
N ILE A 98 -6.31 0.01 10.91
CA ILE A 98 -7.71 -0.28 10.57
C ILE A 98 -8.66 0.73 11.22
N ALA A 99 -8.34 1.18 12.43
CA ALA A 99 -9.13 2.18 13.14
C ALA A 99 -9.20 3.52 12.41
N ASP A 100 -8.13 3.95 11.76
CA ASP A 100 -8.11 5.22 11.04
C ASP A 100 -8.96 5.19 9.77
N ILE A 101 -9.10 4.01 9.14
CA ILE A 101 -10.08 3.79 8.08
C ILE A 101 -11.51 3.84 8.64
N TYR A 102 -11.80 3.06 9.68
CA TYR A 102 -13.18 2.93 10.17
C TYR A 102 -13.74 4.20 10.79
N LYS A 103 -12.91 5.08 11.37
CA LYS A 103 -13.35 6.42 11.82
C LYS A 103 -14.01 7.24 10.70
N LEU A 104 -13.68 6.97 9.43
CA LEU A 104 -14.26 7.68 8.29
C LEU A 104 -15.64 7.14 7.88
N ILE A 105 -15.90 5.84 8.08
CA ILE A 105 -17.15 5.20 7.67
C ILE A 105 -18.21 5.14 8.78
N ILE A 106 -17.80 5.10 10.05
CA ILE A 106 -18.71 5.01 11.21
C ILE A 106 -19.83 6.07 11.16
N PRO A 107 -19.54 7.38 10.94
CA PRO A 107 -20.61 8.39 10.92
C PRO A 107 -21.63 8.19 9.78
N ILE A 108 -21.21 7.54 8.68
CA ILE A 108 -22.10 7.23 7.55
C ILE A 108 -23.05 6.10 7.97
N TYR A 109 -22.54 5.02 8.55
CA TYR A 109 -23.37 3.92 9.03
C TYR A 109 -24.33 4.35 10.14
N GLU A 110 -23.89 5.20 11.06
CA GLU A 110 -24.75 5.78 12.10
C GLU A 110 -25.90 6.60 11.51
N LYS A 111 -25.60 7.48 10.54
CA LYS A 111 -26.62 8.28 9.84
C LYS A 111 -27.63 7.40 9.10
N ARG A 112 -27.15 6.30 8.48
CA ARG A 112 -27.98 5.32 7.75
C ARG A 112 -28.70 4.33 8.68
N ARG A 113 -28.38 4.32 9.98
CA ARG A 113 -28.84 3.33 10.97
C ARG A 113 -28.51 1.88 10.57
N ASP A 114 -27.34 1.70 9.95
CA ASP A 114 -26.84 0.38 9.55
C ASP A 114 -26.13 -0.30 10.73
N PHE A 115 -26.94 -0.84 11.64
CA PHE A 115 -26.44 -1.45 12.88
C PHE A 115 -25.68 -2.76 12.65
N GLU A 116 -25.98 -3.47 11.56
CA GLU A 116 -25.28 -4.71 11.21
C GLU A 116 -23.84 -4.41 10.78
N ARG A 117 -23.64 -3.39 9.92
CA ARG A 117 -22.29 -2.94 9.55
C ARG A 117 -21.51 -2.36 10.72
N LEU A 118 -22.17 -1.61 11.60
CA LEU A 118 -21.55 -1.12 12.85
C LEU A 118 -21.09 -2.29 13.74
N ALA A 119 -21.94 -3.31 13.94
CA ALA A 119 -21.57 -4.47 14.72
C ALA A 119 -20.35 -5.20 14.11
N HIS A 120 -20.36 -5.40 12.79
CA HIS A 120 -19.26 -6.04 12.06
C HIS A 120 -17.93 -5.28 12.20
N LEU A 121 -17.92 -3.97 11.94
CA LEU A 121 -16.66 -3.19 12.01
C LEU A 121 -16.10 -3.12 13.43
N TYR A 122 -16.96 -3.06 14.47
CA TYR A 122 -16.49 -3.07 15.86
C TYR A 122 -15.94 -4.44 16.28
N ASP A 123 -16.49 -5.55 15.77
CA ASP A 123 -15.88 -6.89 15.92
C ASP A 123 -14.49 -6.94 15.26
N THR A 124 -14.36 -6.41 14.04
CA THR A 124 -13.06 -6.32 13.35
C THR A 124 -12.05 -5.51 14.17
N LEU A 125 -12.45 -4.37 14.74
CA LEU A 125 -11.57 -3.56 15.59
C LEU A 125 -11.16 -4.29 16.86
N HIS A 126 -12.10 -4.98 17.52
CA HIS A 126 -11.79 -5.80 18.69
C HIS A 126 -10.75 -6.88 18.36
N ARG A 127 -10.93 -7.59 17.25
CA ARG A 127 -9.98 -8.60 16.78
C ARG A 127 -8.63 -7.98 16.38
N ALA A 128 -8.63 -6.81 15.76
CA ALA A 128 -7.41 -6.12 15.33
C ALA A 128 -6.53 -5.79 16.54
N TYR A 129 -7.09 -5.15 17.57
CA TYR A 129 -6.34 -4.83 18.79
C TYR A 129 -5.96 -6.08 19.60
N SER A 130 -6.79 -7.12 19.59
CA SER A 130 -6.41 -8.42 20.18
C SER A 130 -5.21 -9.05 19.44
N LYS A 131 -5.15 -8.92 18.12
CA LYS A 131 -4.00 -9.36 17.32
C LYS A 131 -2.75 -8.52 17.60
N VAL A 132 -2.88 -7.20 17.73
CA VAL A 132 -1.76 -6.32 18.11
C VAL A 132 -1.11 -6.80 19.40
N THR A 133 -1.89 -7.05 20.46
CA THR A 133 -1.33 -7.52 21.74
C THR A 133 -0.69 -8.90 21.61
N GLU A 134 -1.32 -9.84 20.89
CA GLU A 134 -0.78 -11.18 20.64
C GLU A 134 0.58 -11.15 19.92
N VAL A 135 0.69 -10.37 18.84
CA VAL A 135 1.91 -10.31 18.03
C VAL A 135 3.03 -9.51 18.70
N MET A 136 2.68 -8.50 19.52
CA MET A 136 3.67 -7.78 20.34
C MET A 136 4.35 -8.69 21.37
N HIS A 137 3.60 -9.60 21.99
CA HIS A 137 4.17 -10.54 22.96
C HIS A 137 4.94 -11.68 22.30
N SER A 138 4.42 -12.21 21.18
CA SER A 138 4.99 -13.40 20.54
C SER A 138 6.13 -13.10 19.56
N GLY A 139 6.24 -11.88 19.04
CA GLY A 139 7.21 -11.50 18.01
C GLY A 139 6.99 -12.20 16.66
N ARG A 140 5.83 -12.81 16.43
CA ARG A 140 5.56 -13.65 15.24
C ARG A 140 5.18 -12.86 13.98
N ARG A 141 4.90 -11.57 14.10
CA ARG A 141 4.55 -10.70 12.96
C ARG A 141 5.82 -10.21 12.26
N LEU A 142 5.98 -10.62 11.01
CA LEU A 142 7.17 -10.36 10.19
C LEU A 142 6.80 -9.51 8.96
N LEU A 143 6.92 -8.19 9.09
CA LEU A 143 6.44 -7.24 8.07
C LEU A 143 7.41 -7.02 6.88
N GLY A 144 8.63 -7.56 6.97
CA GLY A 144 9.60 -7.56 5.88
C GLY A 144 11.03 -7.26 6.32
N THR A 145 11.96 -7.52 5.41
CA THR A 145 13.37 -7.13 5.48
C THR A 145 13.68 -6.08 4.41
N TYR A 146 14.76 -5.31 4.59
CA TYR A 146 15.09 -4.20 3.70
C TYR A 146 16.53 -4.30 3.21
N PHE A 147 16.74 -4.01 1.92
CA PHE A 147 18.03 -4.08 1.26
C PHE A 147 18.26 -2.83 0.41
N ARG A 148 19.46 -2.24 0.52
CA ARG A 148 19.92 -1.26 -0.48
C ARG A 148 20.38 -2.02 -1.72
N VAL A 149 19.80 -1.70 -2.87
CA VAL A 149 20.18 -2.25 -4.17
C VAL A 149 20.57 -1.10 -5.07
N ALA A 150 21.76 -1.19 -5.68
CA ALA A 150 22.27 -0.20 -6.61
C ALA A 150 22.63 -0.88 -7.92
N PHE A 151 22.35 -0.21 -9.04
CA PHE A 151 22.63 -0.71 -10.37
C PHE A 151 23.81 0.04 -10.99
N PHE A 152 24.71 -0.69 -11.64
CA PHE A 152 25.89 -0.12 -12.30
C PHE A 152 26.08 -0.77 -13.67
N GLY A 153 26.28 0.05 -14.69
CA GLY A 153 26.48 -0.36 -16.08
C GLY A 153 25.56 0.39 -17.04
N GLN A 154 25.95 1.60 -17.45
CA GLN A 154 25.20 2.44 -18.40
C GLN A 154 24.72 1.70 -19.66
N GLY A 155 25.55 0.81 -20.22
CA GLY A 155 25.20 0.05 -21.43
C GLY A 155 24.13 -1.04 -21.25
N PHE A 156 23.79 -1.40 -20.01
CA PHE A 156 22.78 -2.42 -19.69
C PHE A 156 21.57 -1.82 -18.96
N PHE A 157 21.84 -0.91 -18.02
CA PHE A 157 20.85 -0.36 -17.10
C PHE A 157 20.34 1.02 -17.52
N GLU A 158 20.97 1.67 -18.51
CA GLU A 158 20.56 2.98 -19.03
C GLU A 158 20.33 3.99 -17.90
N ASP A 159 19.11 4.48 -17.74
CA ASP A 159 18.73 5.44 -16.70
C ASP A 159 18.87 4.88 -15.28
N GLU A 160 18.93 3.56 -15.11
CA GLU A 160 19.11 2.92 -13.80
C GLU A 160 20.58 2.91 -13.34
N ASP A 161 21.53 3.24 -14.21
CA ASP A 161 22.95 3.32 -13.84
C ASP A 161 23.21 4.37 -12.74
N GLY A 162 23.85 3.93 -11.66
CA GLY A 162 24.17 4.75 -10.50
C GLY A 162 22.99 5.01 -9.56
N LYS A 163 21.77 4.53 -9.86
CA LYS A 163 20.61 4.68 -8.97
C LYS A 163 20.64 3.68 -7.83
N GLU A 164 20.20 4.15 -6.67
CA GLU A 164 20.04 3.34 -5.47
C GLU A 164 18.56 3.27 -5.06
N TYR A 165 18.15 2.09 -4.59
CA TYR A 165 16.80 1.82 -4.12
C TYR A 165 16.84 1.07 -2.81
N ILE A 166 15.78 1.27 -2.02
CA ILE A 166 15.49 0.42 -0.86
C ILE A 166 14.44 -0.60 -1.26
N TYR A 167 14.85 -1.86 -1.39
CA TYR A 167 13.97 -2.98 -1.66
C TYR A 167 13.40 -3.50 -0.34
N LYS A 168 12.07 -3.56 -0.26
CA LYS A 168 11.36 -4.24 0.82
C LYS A 168 11.04 -5.67 0.38
N GLU A 169 11.48 -6.65 1.16
CA GLU A 169 11.30 -8.08 0.92
C GLU A 169 10.36 -8.73 1.93
N PRO A 170 9.69 -9.85 1.58
CA PRO A 170 8.74 -10.50 2.46
C PRO A 170 9.40 -11.13 3.69
N LYS A 171 8.77 -10.97 4.85
CA LYS A 171 9.11 -11.67 6.11
C LYS A 171 10.59 -11.52 6.51
N LEU A 172 11.37 -12.58 6.35
CA LEU A 172 12.77 -12.72 6.76
C LEU A 172 13.65 -13.15 5.58
N THR A 173 13.37 -12.64 4.38
CA THR A 173 14.20 -12.89 3.20
C THR A 173 15.67 -12.55 3.52
N PRO A 174 16.59 -13.51 3.43
CA PRO A 174 18.01 -13.29 3.67
C PRO A 174 18.68 -12.65 2.46
N LEU A 175 19.86 -12.04 2.68
CA LEU A 175 20.65 -11.40 1.61
C LEU A 175 20.93 -12.35 0.43
N SER A 176 21.19 -13.63 0.72
CA SER A 176 21.48 -14.64 -0.32
C SER A 176 20.30 -14.84 -1.27
N GLU A 177 19.07 -14.84 -0.76
CA GLU A 177 17.86 -15.07 -1.55
C GLU A 177 17.59 -13.91 -2.49
N ILE A 178 17.57 -12.67 -1.99
CA ILE A 178 17.41 -11.49 -2.85
C ILE A 178 18.56 -11.37 -3.86
N SER A 179 19.80 -11.62 -3.44
CA SER A 179 20.98 -11.54 -4.32
C SER A 179 20.88 -12.55 -5.47
N GLN A 180 20.51 -13.81 -5.17
CA GLN A 180 20.32 -14.84 -6.19
C GLN A 180 19.14 -14.53 -7.11
N ARG A 181 18.04 -14.00 -6.58
CA ARG A 181 16.86 -13.63 -7.37
C ARG A 181 17.17 -12.50 -8.35
N LEU A 182 17.86 -11.45 -7.89
CA LEU A 182 18.29 -10.34 -8.74
C LEU A 182 19.34 -10.80 -9.76
N LEU A 183 20.36 -11.56 -9.33
CA LEU A 183 21.38 -12.11 -10.23
C LEU A 183 20.73 -12.93 -11.34
N LYS A 184 19.78 -13.82 -11.00
CA LYS A 184 19.05 -14.63 -11.97
C LYS A 184 18.22 -13.75 -12.92
N LEU A 185 17.42 -12.83 -12.38
CA LEU A 185 16.58 -11.94 -13.18
C LEU A 185 17.37 -11.18 -14.25
N TYR A 186 18.52 -10.61 -13.87
CA TYR A 186 19.32 -9.84 -14.80
C TYR A 186 20.22 -10.71 -15.68
N SER A 187 20.66 -11.89 -15.20
CA SER A 187 21.35 -12.87 -16.05
C SER A 187 20.44 -13.39 -17.16
N ASP A 188 19.16 -13.65 -16.86
CA ASP A 188 18.16 -14.07 -17.84
C ASP A 188 17.91 -12.96 -18.89
N LYS A 189 18.09 -11.69 -18.52
CA LYS A 189 17.91 -10.52 -19.41
C LYS A 189 19.16 -10.17 -20.23
N PHE A 190 20.35 -10.28 -19.64
CA PHE A 190 21.59 -9.71 -20.20
C PHE A 190 22.68 -10.74 -20.49
N GLY A 191 22.48 -12.01 -20.16
CA GLY A 191 23.49 -13.07 -20.24
C GLY A 191 24.28 -13.20 -18.95
N SER A 192 24.47 -14.44 -18.50
CA SER A 192 25.10 -14.78 -17.21
C SER A 192 26.53 -14.27 -17.05
N GLU A 193 27.25 -14.11 -18.15
CA GLU A 193 28.63 -13.65 -18.22
C GLU A 193 28.77 -12.13 -18.06
N ASN A 194 27.66 -11.40 -18.28
CA ASN A 194 27.62 -9.93 -18.28
C ASN A 194 27.15 -9.35 -16.94
N VAL A 195 26.63 -10.18 -16.02
CA VAL A 195 26.09 -9.73 -14.74
C VAL A 195 26.96 -10.18 -13.59
N LYS A 196 27.33 -9.25 -12.70
CA LYS A 196 28.15 -9.52 -11.51
C LYS A 196 27.54 -8.87 -10.28
N MET A 197 27.59 -9.58 -9.16
CA MET A 197 27.19 -9.04 -7.86
C MET A 197 28.37 -8.33 -7.19
N ILE A 198 28.16 -7.10 -6.76
CA ILE A 198 29.10 -6.39 -5.89
C ILE A 198 28.77 -6.82 -4.45
N GLN A 199 29.66 -7.57 -3.82
CA GLN A 199 29.49 -8.07 -2.45
C GLN A 199 30.08 -7.13 -1.40
N ASP A 200 30.89 -6.16 -1.82
CA ASP A 200 31.38 -5.13 -0.93
C ASP A 200 30.26 -4.13 -0.64
N SER A 201 30.10 -3.79 0.63
CA SER A 201 29.08 -2.83 1.07
C SER A 201 29.55 -1.38 0.95
N GLY A 202 30.87 -1.15 0.78
CA GLY A 202 31.48 0.18 0.67
C GLY A 202 31.18 1.02 1.90
N LYS A 203 32.12 1.08 2.85
CA LYS A 203 32.09 2.09 3.91
C LYS A 203 32.64 3.41 3.41
#